data_AF-F0IC21-F1
#
_entry.id   AF-F0IC21-F1
#
_cell.length_a   1.000
_cell.length_b   1.000
_cell.length_c   1.000
_cell.angle_alpha   90.00
_cell.angle_beta   90.00
_cell.angle_gamma   90.00
#
_symmetry.space_group_name_H-M   'P 1'
#
loop_
_entity.id
_entity.type
_entity.pdbx_description
1 polymer ?
#
loop_
_entity_poly.entity_id
_entity_poly.type
_entity_poly.pdbx_seq_one_letter_code
_entity_poly.pdbx_strand_id
1 'polypeptide(L)' 'MKTELKKLYEGSLPAVTLLKGALEQEHITPIIKDPMASATIAGYGALGTDQQVFVFEDQWEEANKILEQLNIEKEG' A
#
# COMPACT_ATOMS: atom_id res chain seq x y z
N MET A 1 13.61 -11.43 12.62
CA MET A 1 12.54 -10.54 12.12
C MET A 1 13.05 -9.92 10.84
N LYS A 2 12.51 -10.29 9.67
CA LYS A 2 12.86 -9.61 8.43
C LYS A 2 12.06 -8.31 8.41
N THR A 3 12.75 -7.19 8.51
CA THR A 3 12.16 -5.84 8.51
C THR A 3 12.07 -5.26 7.09
N GLU A 4 12.22 -6.09 6.07
CA GLU A 4 12.19 -5.67 4.67
C GLU A 4 10.74 -5.41 4.25
N LEU A 5 10.52 -4.19 3.77
CA LEU A 5 9.23 -3.73 3.26
C LEU A 5 9.21 -3.92 1.76
N LYS A 6 8.17 -4.62 1.27
CA LYS A 6 7.91 -4.81 -0.16
C LYS A 6 6.70 -4.02 -0.58
N LYS A 7 6.81 -3.32 -1.72
CA LYS A 7 5.69 -2.59 -2.34
C LYS A 7 4.69 -3.61 -2.88
N LEU A 8 3.50 -3.64 -2.28
CA LEU A 8 2.42 -4.55 -2.66
C LEU A 8 1.57 -3.95 -3.79
N TYR A 9 1.26 -2.67 -3.68
CA TYR A 9 0.35 -1.96 -4.57
C TYR A 9 0.69 -0.47 -4.61
N GLU A 10 0.38 0.18 -5.72
CA GLU A 10 0.45 1.63 -5.91
C GLU A 10 -0.74 2.02 -6.77
N GLY A 11 -1.45 3.06 -6.36
CA GLY A 11 -2.60 3.54 -7.12
C GLY A 11 -3.46 4.52 -6.32
N SER A 12 -4.69 4.68 -6.77
CA SER A 12 -5.60 5.67 -6.21
C SER A 12 -6.04 5.35 -4.77
N LEU A 13 -6.28 6.41 -3.98
CA LEU A 13 -6.78 6.36 -2.59
C LEU A 13 -7.91 5.35 -2.33
N PRO A 14 -8.98 5.23 -3.15
CA PRO A 14 -10.05 4.26 -2.90
C PRO A 14 -9.57 2.80 -2.99
N ALA A 15 -8.72 2.45 -3.95
CA ALA A 15 -8.16 1.09 -4.07
C ALA A 15 -7.22 0.78 -2.89
N VAL A 16 -6.39 1.75 -2.51
CA VAL A 16 -5.49 1.66 -1.35
C VAL A 16 -6.28 1.49 -0.05
N THR A 17 -7.36 2.24 0.13
CA THR A 17 -8.22 2.17 1.32
C THR A 17 -8.90 0.79 1.43
N LEU A 18 -9.38 0.27 0.30
CA LEU A 18 -10.02 -1.05 0.25
C LEU A 18 -9.02 -2.17 0.55
N LEU A 19 -7.83 -2.11 -0.06
CA LEU A 19 -6.74 -3.04 0.21
C LEU A 19 -6.28 -2.97 1.66
N LYS A 20 -6.12 -1.77 2.22
CA LYS A 20 -5.76 -1.56 3.63
C LYS A 20 -6.74 -2.26 4.55
N GLY A 21 -8.04 -2.03 4.36
CA GLY A 21 -9.07 -2.62 5.20
C GLY A 21 -9.02 -4.15 5.19
N ALA A 22 -8.86 -4.75 4.01
CA ALA A 22 -8.77 -6.21 3.87
C ALA A 22 -7.50 -6.79 4.52
N LEU A 23 -6.35 -6.12 4.36
CA LEU A 23 -5.10 -6.52 5.02
C LEU A 23 -5.24 -6.46 6.55
N GLU A 24 -5.85 -5.41 7.09
CA GLU A 24 -6.08 -5.28 8.54
C GLU A 24 -7.02 -6.35 9.10
N GLN A 25 -7.99 -6.85 8.31
CA GLN A 25 -8.84 -7.97 8.73
C GLN A 25 -8.04 -9.26 8.94
N GLU A 26 -7.02 -9.49 8.10
CA GLU A 26 -6.14 -10.67 8.18
C GLU A 26 -4.94 -10.43 9.12
N HIS A 27 -5.03 -9.45 10.03
CA HIS A 27 -3.95 -9.09 10.96
C HIS A 27 -2.63 -8.65 10.29
N ILE A 28 -2.68 -8.27 9.01
CA ILE A 28 -1.55 -7.69 8.28
C ILE A 28 -1.55 -6.19 8.54
N THR A 29 -0.38 -5.62 8.86
CA THR A 29 -0.23 -4.18 9.11
C THR A 29 0.39 -3.52 7.88
N PRO A 30 -0.41 -3.02 6.92
CA PRO A 30 0.12 -2.32 5.76
C PRO A 30 0.71 -0.97 6.15
N ILE A 31 1.81 -0.62 5.52
CA ILE A 31 2.44 0.70 5.62
C ILE A 31 2.06 1.50 4.38
N ILE A 32 1.19 2.48 4.56
CA ILE A 32 0.78 3.38 3.49
C ILE A 32 1.76 4.56 3.45
N LYS A 33 2.38 4.77 2.29
CA LYS A 33 3.18 5.97 2.02
C LYS A 33 2.40 6.89 1.10
N ASP A 34 2.13 8.08 1.61
CA ASP A 34 1.49 9.16 0.88
C ASP A 34 2.54 10.23 0.53
N PRO A 35 3.06 10.24 -0.70
CA PRO A 35 4.09 11.20 -1.10
C PRO A 35 3.55 12.64 -1.10
N MET A 36 2.24 12.86 -1.21
CA MET A 36 1.62 14.20 -1.16
C MET A 36 1.66 14.80 0.24
N ALA A 37 1.31 14.02 1.28
CA ALA A 37 1.38 14.45 2.67
C ALA A 37 2.83 14.82 3.03
N SER A 38 3.79 14.00 2.61
CA SER A 38 5.21 14.27 2.84
C SER A 38 5.72 15.49 2.05
N ALA A 39 5.34 15.65 0.78
CA ALA A 39 5.77 16.78 -0.06
C ALA A 39 5.17 18.10 0.42
N THR A 40 3.89 18.09 0.82
CA THR A 40 3.20 19.25 1.43
C THR A 40 3.88 19.69 2.72
N ILE A 41 4.23 18.74 3.60
CA ILE A 41 4.98 19.04 4.83
C ILE A 41 6.37 19.61 4.51
N ALA A 42 7.04 19.08 3.47
CA ALA A 42 8.37 19.50 3.06
C ALA A 42 8.39 20.78 2.20
N GLY A 43 7.23 21.33 1.81
CA GLY A 43 7.12 22.51 0.96
C GLY A 43 7.44 22.31 -0.53
N TYR A 44 7.53 21.05 -0.98
CA TYR A 44 7.68 20.70 -2.38
C TYR A 44 6.30 20.37 -2.97
N GLY A 45 5.92 20.97 -4.11
CA GLY A 45 4.65 20.67 -4.77
C GLY A 45 4.49 19.17 -5.07
N ALA A 46 3.25 18.66 -5.00
CA ALA A 46 2.97 17.23 -5.12
C ALA A 46 3.35 16.65 -6.50
N LEU A 47 4.10 15.56 -6.50
CA LEU A 47 4.43 14.77 -7.69
C LEU A 47 3.66 13.45 -7.62
N GLY A 48 2.39 13.47 -8.03
CA GLY A 48 1.53 12.30 -8.11
C GLY A 48 0.48 12.21 -6.99
N THR A 49 -0.68 11.64 -7.35
CA THR A 49 -1.83 11.40 -6.46
C THR A 49 -1.88 9.98 -5.91
N ASP A 50 -1.01 9.09 -6.42
CA ASP A 50 -1.05 7.67 -6.09
C ASP A 50 -0.35 7.39 -4.77
N GLN A 51 -1.03 6.61 -3.93
CA GLN A 51 -0.50 6.15 -2.67
C GLN A 51 0.15 4.78 -2.86
N GLN A 52 1.19 4.53 -2.07
CA GLN A 52 1.94 3.29 -2.12
C GLN A 52 1.65 2.45 -0.88
N VAL A 53 1.30 1.19 -1.08
CA VAL A 53 1.04 0.22 -0.01
C VAL A 53 2.25 -0.70 0.09
N PHE A 54 2.84 -0.75 1.28
CA PHE A 54 3.94 -1.66 1.60
C PHE A 54 3.52 -2.67 2.66
N VAL A 55 4.06 -3.88 2.57
CA VAL A 55 3.90 -4.93 3.57
C VAL A 55 5.27 -5.51 3.91
N PHE A 56 5.39 -6.15 5.08
CA PHE A 56 6.61 -6.89 5.39
C PHE A 56 6.76 -8.11 4.49
N GLU A 57 8.00 -8.51 4.19
CA GLU A 57 8.28 -9.71 3.40
C GLU A 57 7.61 -10.96 4.00
N ASP A 58 7.59 -11.10 5.33
CA ASP A 58 6.92 -12.22 6.02
C ASP A 58 5.41 -12.28 5.75
N GLN A 59 4.78 -11.15 5.38
CA GLN A 59 3.33 -11.04 5.11
C GLN A 59 3.03 -10.97 3.60
N TRP A 60 4.05 -11.07 2.76
CA TRP A 60 3.94 -10.84 1.31
C TRP A 60 2.99 -11.82 0.61
N GLU A 61 3.05 -13.11 0.96
CA GLU A 61 2.22 -14.14 0.33
C GLU A 61 0.74 -13.97 0.66
N GLU A 62 0.41 -13.73 1.93
CA GLU A 62 -0.97 -13.49 2.36
C GLU A 62 -1.51 -12.18 1.77
N ALA A 63 -0.69 -11.13 1.79
CA ALA A 63 -1.06 -9.85 1.22
C ALA A 63 -1.32 -9.92 -0.29
N ASN A 64 -0.56 -10.73 -1.04
CA ASN A 64 -0.84 -10.96 -2.47
C ASN A 64 -2.16 -11.68 -2.68
N LYS A 65 -2.46 -12.72 -1.89
CA LYS A 65 -3.73 -13.44 -1.99
C LYS A 65 -4.91 -12.51 -1.77
N ILE A 66 -4.82 -11.62 -0.79
CA ILE A 66 -5.85 -10.61 -0.51
C ILE A 66 -5.98 -9.66 -1.70
N LEU A 67 -4.87 -9.16 -2.24
CA LEU A 67 -4.89 -8.30 -3.41
C LEU A 67 -5.57 -8.98 -4.62
N GLU A 68 -5.27 -10.25 -4.87
CA GLU A 68 -5.92 -11.05 -5.92
C GLU A 68 -7.42 -11.26 -5.64
N GLN A 69 -7.81 -11.55 -4.39
CA GLN A 69 -9.22 -11.70 -4.00
C GLN A 69 -10.04 -10.43 -4.20
N LEU A 70 -9.43 -9.26 -3.98
CA LEU A 70 -10.07 -7.97 -4.17
C LEU A 70 -10.17 -7.58 -5.65
N ASN A 71 -9.56 -8.37 -6.54
CA ASN A 71 -9.53 -8.15 -7.98
C ASN A 71 -9.05 -6.73 -8.35
N ILE A 72 -8.12 -6.19 -7.53
CA ILE A 72 -7.49 -4.90 -7.75
C ILE A 72 -6.37 -5.12 -8.75
N GLU A 73 -6.49 -4.56 -9.95
CA GLU A 73 -5.44 -4.63 -10.95
C GLU A 73 -4.22 -3.86 -10.46
N LYS A 74 -3.07 -4.52 -10.35
CA LYS A 74 -1.78 -3.82 -10.26
C LYS A 74 -1.63 -3.07 -11.58
N GLU A 75 -1.73 -1.73 -11.54
CA GLU A 75 -1.30 -0.93 -12.69
C GLU A 75 0.19 -1.25 -12.92
N GLY A 76 0.45 -1.85 -14.08
CA GLY A 76 1.72 -2.46 -14.46
C GLY A 76 2.76 -1.45 -14.93
#